data_AF-S6BI92-F1
#
_entry.id   AF-S6BI92-F1
#
_cell.length_a   1.000
_cell.length_b   1.000
_cell.length_c   1.000
_cell.angle_alpha   90.00
_cell.angle_beta   90.00
_cell.angle_gamma   90.00
#
_symmetry.space_group_name_H-M   'P 1'
#
loop_
_entity.id
_entity.type
_entity.pdbx_description
1 polymer ?
#
loop_
_entity_poly.entity_id
_entity_poly.type
_entity_poly.pdbx_seq_one_letter_code
_entity_poly.pdbx_strand_id
1 'polypeptide(L)'
;MSPALTLGSALLLFAGQALAATAYVSNEKDNSISVIDLDTLEVTGSLEVGKRPRGLLLSSDNKLLYICASDSDTVQVMDLATRKIIKELPSGADPEQFALHPNDRWLYISNEDDALVTVVDTQSDQVLAQIDVGVEPEGMAVSPDGKWAINTSETTNMLHWIDTSTQQLVDNTLVDQRPRHVEFSHDGKQLWASAEIGGTVTVVDVPSRQVQKVLKFQIKGVHPDKVQPVGVKLTRDGKYAFVALGPANHVAVVDAKTYEVLDYLLVGRRVWHLAFTPDEKRLLATNGISGDVSVIDVDDLKVTKSIKVGRYPWGVAVTP
;
A
#
# COMPACT_ATOMS: atom_id res chain seq x y z
N MET A 1 21.70 49.13 -49.25
CA MET A 1 21.20 49.01 -47.87
C MET A 1 20.24 47.84 -47.86
N SER A 2 20.69 46.67 -47.40
CA SER A 2 19.90 45.43 -47.39
C SER A 2 19.01 45.38 -46.15
N PRO A 3 17.71 45.06 -46.23
CA PRO A 3 16.92 44.82 -45.03
C PRO A 3 17.15 43.37 -44.57
N ALA A 4 17.62 43.23 -43.34
CA ALA A 4 17.69 41.94 -42.66
C ALA A 4 16.28 41.48 -42.29
N LEU A 5 15.87 40.33 -42.81
CA LEU A 5 14.63 39.64 -42.42
C LEU A 5 14.94 38.84 -41.13
N THR A 6 14.48 39.33 -39.98
CA THR A 6 14.50 38.57 -38.73
C THR A 6 13.30 37.63 -38.71
N LEU A 7 13.54 36.34 -38.94
CA LEU A 7 12.58 35.27 -38.68
C LEU A 7 12.47 35.06 -37.16
N GLY A 8 11.36 35.49 -36.56
CA GLY A 8 11.03 35.16 -35.18
C GLY A 8 10.51 33.73 -35.08
N SER A 9 11.31 32.82 -34.52
CA SER A 9 10.87 31.48 -34.17
C SER A 9 9.96 31.54 -32.94
N ALA A 10 8.66 31.32 -33.14
CA ALA A 10 7.72 31.10 -32.05
C ALA A 10 7.89 29.66 -31.52
N LEU A 11 8.47 29.51 -30.33
CA LEU A 11 8.38 28.26 -29.57
C LEU A 11 6.94 28.12 -29.05
N LEU A 12 6.16 27.23 -29.66
CA LEU A 12 4.93 26.71 -29.07
C LEU A 12 5.31 25.74 -27.96
N LEU A 13 5.25 26.20 -26.71
CA LEU A 13 5.26 25.32 -25.55
C LEU A 13 3.94 24.54 -25.54
N PHE A 14 3.98 23.28 -25.95
CA PHE A 14 2.92 22.33 -25.64
C PHE A 14 2.98 22.07 -24.13
N ALA A 15 2.20 22.83 -23.36
CA ALA A 15 1.80 22.42 -22.04
C ALA A 15 0.88 21.21 -22.23
N GLY A 16 1.45 20.00 -22.18
CA GLY A 16 0.65 18.79 -22.05
C GLY A 16 -0.26 18.97 -20.84
N GLN A 17 -1.56 18.73 -21.00
CA GLN A 17 -2.46 18.61 -19.85
C GLN A 17 -1.85 17.54 -18.95
N ALA A 18 -1.31 17.95 -17.80
CA ALA A 18 -1.05 17.01 -16.73
C ALA A 18 -2.40 16.38 -16.42
N LEU A 19 -2.53 15.08 -16.68
CA LEU A 19 -3.70 14.34 -16.24
C LEU A 19 -3.73 14.46 -14.71
N ALA A 20 -4.89 14.79 -14.16
CA ALA A 20 -5.07 14.85 -12.72
C ALA A 20 -4.74 13.47 -12.12
N ALA A 21 -3.98 13.46 -11.02
CA ALA A 21 -3.72 12.24 -10.28
C ALA A 21 -5.04 11.53 -9.95
N THR A 22 -5.07 10.21 -10.09
CA THR A 22 -6.28 9.41 -9.88
C THR A 22 -6.04 8.40 -8.77
N ALA A 23 -6.99 8.27 -7.84
CA ALA A 23 -6.95 7.21 -6.85
C ALA A 23 -7.92 6.08 -7.19
N TYR A 24 -7.46 4.85 -6.97
CA TYR A 24 -8.20 3.61 -7.15
C TYR A 24 -8.36 2.97 -5.78
N VAL A 25 -9.60 2.66 -5.38
CA VAL A 25 -9.93 2.17 -4.04
C VAL A 25 -10.69 0.87 -4.16
N SER A 26 -10.17 -0.22 -3.59
CA SER A 26 -10.83 -1.53 -3.63
C SER A 26 -11.95 -1.59 -2.61
N ASN A 27 -13.12 -2.09 -3.02
CA ASN A 27 -14.32 -2.22 -2.20
C ASN A 27 -14.69 -3.70 -2.03
N GLU A 28 -14.30 -4.29 -0.90
CA GLU A 28 -14.39 -5.74 -0.67
C GLU A 28 -15.81 -6.28 -0.89
N LYS A 29 -16.82 -5.58 -0.37
CA LYS A 29 -18.22 -6.07 -0.43
C LYS A 29 -18.94 -5.79 -1.73
N ASP A 30 -18.33 -4.99 -2.61
CA ASP A 30 -18.92 -4.62 -3.89
C ASP A 30 -18.24 -5.31 -5.07
N ASN A 31 -17.13 -6.03 -4.85
CA ASN A 31 -16.32 -6.62 -5.94
C ASN A 31 -15.98 -5.57 -7.00
N SER A 32 -15.61 -4.36 -6.54
CA SER A 32 -15.38 -3.21 -7.42
C SER A 32 -14.23 -2.35 -6.92
N ILE A 33 -13.72 -1.51 -7.83
CA ILE A 33 -12.79 -0.42 -7.53
C ILE A 33 -13.49 0.92 -7.75
N SER A 34 -13.50 1.79 -6.76
CA SER A 34 -13.91 3.19 -6.94
C SER A 34 -12.76 4.01 -7.54
N VAL A 35 -13.06 4.86 -8.52
CA VAL A 35 -12.11 5.77 -9.17
C VAL A 35 -12.37 7.19 -8.68
N ILE A 36 -11.37 7.84 -8.09
CA ILE A 36 -11.45 9.19 -7.53
C ILE A 36 -10.53 10.12 -8.33
N ASP A 37 -11.09 11.21 -8.84
CA ASP A 37 -10.31 12.33 -9.38
C ASP A 37 -9.76 13.15 -8.21
N LEU A 38 -8.43 13.31 -8.13
CA LEU A 38 -7.82 13.96 -6.97
C LEU A 38 -7.79 15.48 -7.06
N ASP A 39 -8.14 16.11 -8.17
CA ASP A 39 -8.25 17.57 -8.23
C ASP A 39 -9.60 18.02 -7.65
N THR A 40 -10.67 17.33 -8.05
CA THR A 40 -12.04 17.57 -7.57
C THR A 40 -12.33 16.86 -6.25
N LEU A 41 -11.57 15.80 -5.94
CA LEU A 41 -11.80 14.89 -4.83
C LEU A 41 -13.22 14.29 -4.90
N GLU A 42 -13.61 13.83 -6.08
CA GLU A 42 -14.91 13.23 -6.38
C GLU A 42 -14.74 11.85 -7.04
N VAL A 43 -15.70 10.95 -6.77
CA VAL A 43 -15.75 9.64 -7.45
C VAL A 43 -16.23 9.83 -8.87
N THR A 44 -15.42 9.44 -9.84
CA THR A 44 -15.70 9.56 -11.29
C THR A 44 -16.10 8.24 -11.94
N GLY A 45 -16.01 7.12 -11.21
CA GLY A 45 -16.43 5.83 -11.73
C GLY A 45 -16.30 4.69 -10.73
N SER A 46 -16.82 3.54 -11.14
CA SER A 46 -16.65 2.25 -10.47
C SER A 46 -16.31 1.21 -11.52
N LEU A 47 -15.31 0.36 -11.23
CA LEU A 47 -14.80 -0.67 -12.13
C LEU A 47 -15.10 -2.03 -11.50
N GLU A 48 -15.77 -2.91 -12.24
CA GLU A 48 -15.99 -4.29 -11.81
C GLU A 48 -14.69 -5.09 -11.85
N VAL A 49 -14.45 -5.88 -10.81
CA VAL A 49 -13.27 -6.75 -10.67
C VAL A 49 -13.69 -8.08 -10.05
N GLY A 50 -12.72 -8.95 -9.80
CA GLY A 50 -12.92 -10.21 -9.08
C GLY A 50 -13.44 -10.01 -7.65
N LYS A 51 -13.76 -11.13 -7.00
CA LYS A 51 -14.41 -11.13 -5.69
C LYS A 51 -13.46 -10.70 -4.58
N ARG A 52 -14.00 -9.96 -3.60
CA ARG A 52 -13.29 -9.45 -2.42
C ARG A 52 -11.95 -8.78 -2.77
N PRO A 53 -11.96 -7.71 -3.58
CA PRO A 53 -10.72 -7.05 -3.96
C PRO A 53 -10.09 -6.38 -2.73
N ARG A 54 -8.81 -6.65 -2.47
CA ARG A 54 -8.04 -6.08 -1.35
C ARG A 54 -6.82 -5.32 -1.85
N GLY A 55 -5.64 -5.95 -1.87
CA GLY A 55 -4.39 -5.34 -2.31
C GLY A 55 -4.49 -4.70 -3.70
N LEU A 56 -3.97 -3.48 -3.82
CA LEU A 56 -3.85 -2.73 -5.07
C LEU A 56 -2.42 -2.23 -5.25
N LEU A 57 -1.88 -2.34 -6.47
CA LEU A 57 -0.54 -1.87 -6.80
C LEU A 57 -0.46 -1.46 -8.26
N LEU A 58 0.33 -0.43 -8.55
CA LEU A 58 0.61 0.01 -9.91
C LEU A 58 1.91 -0.63 -10.43
N SER A 59 1.99 -0.88 -11.75
CA SER A 59 3.28 -1.07 -12.41
C SER A 59 4.14 0.19 -12.27
N SER A 60 5.47 0.08 -12.34
CA SER A 60 6.34 1.28 -12.17
C SER A 60 6.12 2.34 -13.24
N ASP A 61 5.62 1.96 -14.42
CA ASP A 61 5.22 2.89 -15.49
C ASP A 61 3.79 3.45 -15.35
N ASN A 62 3.07 3.06 -14.29
CA ASN A 62 1.71 3.47 -13.95
C ASN A 62 0.66 3.17 -15.02
N LYS A 63 0.90 2.19 -15.90
CA LYS A 63 -0.06 1.77 -16.93
C LYS A 63 -0.96 0.63 -16.51
N LEU A 64 -0.50 -0.21 -15.59
CA LEU A 64 -1.23 -1.39 -15.12
C LEU A 64 -1.58 -1.22 -13.64
N LEU A 65 -2.79 -1.67 -13.29
CA LEU A 65 -3.23 -1.85 -11.91
C LEU A 65 -3.38 -3.35 -11.64
N TYR A 66 -2.56 -3.87 -10.74
CA TYR A 66 -2.68 -5.21 -10.18
C TYR A 66 -3.68 -5.17 -9.04
N ILE A 67 -4.53 -6.19 -8.95
CA ILE A 67 -5.64 -6.30 -7.99
C ILE A 67 -5.64 -7.70 -7.41
N CYS A 68 -5.46 -7.84 -6.09
CA CYS A 68 -5.76 -9.09 -5.40
C CYS A 68 -7.27 -9.27 -5.37
N ALA A 69 -7.78 -10.29 -6.07
CA ALA A 69 -9.16 -10.72 -6.00
C ALA A 69 -9.22 -11.97 -5.11
N SER A 70 -9.20 -11.75 -3.80
CA SER A 70 -8.90 -12.77 -2.77
C SER A 70 -9.85 -13.97 -2.86
N ASP A 71 -11.17 -13.74 -2.83
CA ASP A 71 -12.19 -14.79 -2.98
C ASP A 71 -12.28 -15.41 -4.40
N SER A 72 -11.42 -14.97 -5.33
CA SER A 72 -11.28 -15.54 -6.67
C SER A 72 -9.95 -16.26 -6.89
N ASP A 73 -9.09 -16.34 -5.86
CA ASP A 73 -7.80 -17.02 -5.90
C ASP A 73 -6.92 -16.58 -7.09
N THR A 74 -6.90 -15.27 -7.38
CA THR A 74 -6.11 -14.70 -8.47
C THR A 74 -5.69 -13.26 -8.23
N VAL A 75 -4.62 -12.85 -8.93
CA VAL A 75 -4.30 -11.43 -9.14
C VAL A 75 -4.76 -11.00 -10.53
N GLN A 76 -5.74 -10.11 -10.61
CA GLN A 76 -6.17 -9.53 -11.87
C GLN A 76 -5.27 -8.35 -12.26
N VAL A 77 -5.02 -8.20 -13.56
CA VAL A 77 -4.24 -7.08 -14.10
C VAL A 77 -5.11 -6.26 -15.03
N MET A 78 -5.31 -5.00 -14.68
CA MET A 78 -6.08 -4.03 -15.43
C MET A 78 -5.18 -3.10 -16.23
N ASP A 79 -5.46 -2.92 -17.50
CA ASP A 79 -4.91 -1.82 -18.30
C ASP A 79 -5.67 -0.53 -17.95
N LEU A 80 -4.97 0.48 -17.43
CA LEU A 80 -5.60 1.70 -16.91
C LEU A 80 -6.13 2.62 -18.00
N ALA A 81 -5.55 2.56 -19.21
CA ALA A 81 -6.00 3.38 -20.34
C ALA A 81 -7.37 2.92 -20.85
N THR A 82 -7.58 1.61 -20.92
CA THR A 82 -8.82 0.98 -21.40
C THR A 82 -9.78 0.60 -20.27
N ARG A 83 -9.30 0.55 -19.02
CA ARG A 83 -10.00 0.10 -17.82
C ARG A 83 -10.54 -1.32 -17.94
N LYS A 84 -9.78 -2.19 -18.61
CA LYS A 84 -10.14 -3.60 -18.82
C LYS A 84 -9.16 -4.52 -18.11
N ILE A 85 -9.67 -5.59 -17.53
CA ILE A 85 -8.83 -6.71 -17.11
C ILE A 85 -8.27 -7.37 -18.38
N ILE A 86 -6.94 -7.41 -18.47
CA ILE A 86 -6.22 -7.93 -19.64
C ILE A 86 -5.57 -9.30 -19.38
N LYS A 87 -5.38 -9.67 -18.12
CA LYS A 87 -4.90 -10.98 -17.70
C LYS A 87 -5.25 -11.26 -16.24
N GLU A 88 -5.20 -12.53 -15.88
CA GLU A 88 -5.29 -13.04 -14.51
C GLU A 88 -4.01 -13.84 -14.25
N LEU A 89 -3.25 -13.41 -13.24
CA LEU A 89 -2.02 -14.07 -12.83
C LEU A 89 -2.36 -15.17 -11.83
N PRO A 90 -1.65 -16.31 -11.87
CA PRO A 90 -1.82 -17.36 -10.88
C PRO A 90 -1.47 -16.84 -9.48
N SER A 91 -2.18 -17.31 -8.47
CA SER A 91 -1.80 -17.19 -7.06
C SER A 91 -2.07 -18.52 -6.35
N GLY A 92 -1.89 -18.55 -5.02
CA GLY A 92 -2.49 -19.58 -4.18
C GLY A 92 -3.90 -19.18 -3.74
N ALA A 93 -4.43 -19.91 -2.77
CA ALA A 93 -5.71 -19.63 -2.16
C ALA A 93 -5.67 -18.35 -1.30
N ASP A 94 -6.73 -17.55 -1.42
CA ASP A 94 -6.95 -16.30 -0.69
C ASP A 94 -5.75 -15.31 -0.73
N PRO A 95 -5.38 -14.78 -1.92
CA PRO A 95 -4.30 -13.80 -2.01
C PRO A 95 -4.70 -12.45 -1.38
N GLU A 96 -3.86 -11.93 -0.49
CA GLU A 96 -4.19 -10.79 0.37
C GLU A 96 -3.51 -9.48 -0.05
N GLN A 97 -2.20 -9.36 0.22
CA GLN A 97 -1.34 -8.32 -0.32
C GLN A 97 -0.29 -8.90 -1.25
N PHE A 98 0.39 -8.00 -1.96
CA PHE A 98 1.49 -8.35 -2.82
C PHE A 98 2.40 -7.16 -3.01
N ALA A 99 3.62 -7.43 -3.48
CA ALA A 99 4.60 -6.41 -3.79
C ALA A 99 5.30 -6.75 -5.10
N LEU A 100 5.48 -5.73 -5.95
CA LEU A 100 6.19 -5.82 -7.21
C LEU A 100 7.66 -5.48 -6.97
N HIS A 101 8.55 -6.35 -7.42
CA HIS A 101 9.97 -6.08 -7.40
C HIS A 101 10.31 -4.88 -8.31
N PRO A 102 11.32 -4.05 -7.98
CA PRO A 102 11.78 -2.94 -8.83
C PRO A 102 12.23 -3.30 -10.26
N ASN A 103 12.17 -4.57 -10.65
CA ASN A 103 12.45 -5.06 -11.99
C ASN A 103 11.18 -5.14 -12.86
N ASP A 104 10.02 -4.76 -12.32
CA ASP A 104 8.68 -4.83 -12.91
C ASP A 104 8.22 -6.23 -13.35
N ARG A 105 8.93 -7.27 -12.94
CA ARG A 105 8.69 -8.65 -13.36
C ARG A 105 8.24 -9.57 -12.26
N TRP A 106 8.84 -9.49 -11.08
CA TRP A 106 8.54 -10.43 -10.00
C TRP A 106 7.50 -9.88 -9.07
N LEU A 107 6.32 -10.50 -9.05
CA LEU A 107 5.23 -10.21 -8.14
C LEU A 107 5.24 -11.22 -7.00
N TYR A 108 5.46 -10.75 -5.78
CA TYR A 108 5.39 -11.56 -4.56
C TYR A 108 3.99 -11.46 -3.98
N ILE A 109 3.30 -12.58 -3.85
CA ILE A 109 1.88 -12.64 -3.45
C ILE A 109 1.79 -13.46 -2.16
N SER A 110 1.16 -12.91 -1.12
CA SER A 110 0.86 -13.65 0.12
C SER A 110 -0.47 -14.38 -0.03
N ASN A 111 -0.47 -15.69 0.15
CA ASN A 111 -1.67 -16.54 0.04
C ASN A 111 -2.06 -17.02 1.44
N GLU A 112 -3.09 -16.40 2.03
CA GLU A 112 -3.42 -16.49 3.47
C GLU A 112 -3.74 -17.94 3.88
N ASP A 113 -4.55 -18.63 3.07
CA ASP A 113 -5.03 -19.99 3.37
C ASP A 113 -3.95 -21.08 3.18
N ASP A 114 -2.90 -20.80 2.41
CA ASP A 114 -1.88 -21.79 2.03
C ASP A 114 -0.60 -21.72 2.89
N ALA A 115 -0.40 -20.67 3.70
CA ALA A 115 0.87 -20.40 4.36
C ALA A 115 2.06 -20.28 3.37
N LEU A 116 1.80 -19.73 2.19
CA LEU A 116 2.76 -19.59 1.09
C LEU A 116 2.90 -18.16 0.61
N VAL A 117 4.12 -17.82 0.18
CA VAL A 117 4.36 -16.73 -0.76
C VAL A 117 4.56 -17.31 -2.15
N THR A 118 3.75 -16.89 -3.12
CA THR A 118 3.93 -17.24 -4.53
C THR A 118 4.62 -16.10 -5.27
N VAL A 119 5.67 -16.42 -6.04
CA VAL A 119 6.39 -15.46 -6.88
C VAL A 119 5.98 -15.70 -8.33
N VAL A 120 5.44 -14.68 -8.99
CA VAL A 120 4.97 -14.76 -10.38
C VAL A 120 5.74 -13.80 -11.27
N ASP A 121 6.08 -14.25 -12.47
CA ASP A 121 6.56 -13.37 -13.53
C ASP A 121 5.38 -12.68 -14.23
N THR A 122 5.26 -11.37 -14.10
CA THR A 122 4.14 -10.57 -14.66
C THR A 122 4.12 -10.51 -16.19
N GLN A 123 5.21 -10.89 -16.87
CA GLN A 123 5.33 -10.84 -18.32
C GLN A 123 5.01 -12.18 -18.96
N SER A 124 5.49 -13.29 -18.38
CA SER A 124 5.25 -14.65 -18.86
C SER A 124 4.10 -15.37 -18.16
N ASP A 125 3.54 -14.74 -17.12
CA ASP A 125 2.42 -15.23 -16.30
C ASP A 125 2.73 -16.59 -15.62
N GLN A 126 4.02 -16.88 -15.40
CA GLN A 126 4.49 -18.14 -14.81
C GLN A 126 4.81 -17.99 -13.33
N VAL A 127 4.48 -19.01 -12.54
CA VAL A 127 4.97 -19.16 -11.17
C VAL A 127 6.46 -19.48 -11.21
N LEU A 128 7.27 -18.62 -10.60
CA LEU A 128 8.72 -18.76 -10.50
C LEU A 128 9.15 -19.51 -9.23
N ALA A 129 8.42 -19.30 -8.14
CA ALA A 129 8.69 -19.93 -6.85
C ALA A 129 7.43 -19.98 -5.99
N GLN A 130 7.39 -20.96 -5.09
CA GLN A 130 6.47 -21.01 -3.95
C GLN A 130 7.34 -21.19 -2.71
N ILE A 131 7.15 -20.31 -1.73
CA ILE A 131 8.03 -20.18 -0.57
C ILE A 131 7.18 -20.40 0.67
N ASP A 132 7.51 -21.43 1.44
CA ASP A 132 6.87 -21.70 2.72
C ASP A 132 7.14 -20.57 3.70
N VAL A 133 6.06 -20.05 4.29
CA VAL A 133 6.10 -19.02 5.33
C VAL A 133 5.25 -19.46 6.53
N GLY A 134 4.99 -18.55 7.45
CA GLY A 134 4.12 -18.78 8.59
C GLY A 134 2.64 -18.82 8.24
N VAL A 135 1.81 -19.16 9.21
CA VAL A 135 0.35 -19.33 9.05
C VAL A 135 -0.32 -17.96 8.89
N GLU A 136 -1.31 -17.90 7.98
CA GLU A 136 -2.06 -16.69 7.60
C GLU A 136 -1.13 -15.55 7.14
N PRO A 137 -0.36 -15.72 6.06
CA PRO A 137 0.44 -14.65 5.50
C PRO A 137 -0.45 -13.56 4.91
N GLU A 138 -0.19 -12.29 5.27
CA GLU A 138 -1.04 -11.18 4.84
C GLU A 138 -0.25 -10.02 4.22
N GLY A 139 0.67 -9.42 4.97
CA GLY A 139 1.43 -8.26 4.51
C GLY A 139 2.56 -8.65 3.56
N MET A 140 2.86 -7.79 2.59
CA MET A 140 3.97 -8.00 1.64
C MET A 140 4.66 -6.69 1.28
N ALA A 141 6.00 -6.68 1.26
CA ALA A 141 6.79 -5.57 0.73
C ALA A 141 8.08 -6.06 0.06
N VAL A 142 8.58 -5.33 -0.94
CA VAL A 142 9.93 -5.53 -1.52
C VAL A 142 10.78 -4.29 -1.22
N SER A 143 12.04 -4.49 -0.85
CA SER A 143 12.96 -3.40 -0.56
C SER A 143 13.23 -2.55 -1.81
N PRO A 144 13.53 -1.24 -1.66
CA PRO A 144 13.78 -0.35 -2.80
C PRO A 144 14.92 -0.82 -3.73
N ASP A 145 15.92 -1.52 -3.19
CA ASP A 145 17.02 -2.11 -3.96
C ASP A 145 16.70 -3.51 -4.52
N GLY A 146 15.49 -4.01 -4.27
CA GLY A 146 14.98 -5.30 -4.72
C GLY A 146 15.53 -6.52 -3.98
N LYS A 147 16.47 -6.38 -3.04
CA LYS A 147 17.15 -7.54 -2.44
C LYS A 147 16.29 -8.37 -1.50
N TRP A 148 15.34 -7.73 -0.81
CA TRP A 148 14.51 -8.37 0.20
C TRP A 148 13.05 -8.30 -0.20
N ALA A 149 12.35 -9.43 -0.14
CA ALA A 149 10.90 -9.45 -0.02
C ALA A 149 10.56 -9.86 1.42
N ILE A 150 9.61 -9.16 2.04
CA ILE A 150 9.17 -9.44 3.41
C ILE A 150 7.69 -9.76 3.38
N ASN A 151 7.34 -10.89 4.01
CA ASN A 151 5.96 -11.25 4.27
C ASN A 151 5.68 -11.23 5.77
N THR A 152 4.49 -10.77 6.19
CA THR A 152 4.01 -10.95 7.56
C THR A 152 3.13 -12.19 7.63
N SER A 153 3.19 -12.92 8.75
CA SER A 153 2.27 -14.02 9.06
C SER A 153 1.51 -13.76 10.35
N GLU A 154 0.18 -13.66 10.24
CA GLU A 154 -0.71 -13.21 11.30
C GLU A 154 -0.64 -14.12 12.52
N THR A 155 -0.90 -15.41 12.33
CA THR A 155 -1.02 -16.36 13.46
C THR A 155 0.34 -16.70 14.07
N THR A 156 1.39 -16.74 13.25
CA THR A 156 2.75 -17.05 13.71
C THR A 156 3.52 -15.85 14.25
N ASN A 157 3.02 -14.62 14.06
CA ASN A 157 3.59 -13.38 14.58
C ASN A 157 5.03 -13.13 14.09
N MET A 158 5.29 -13.35 12.80
CA MET A 158 6.62 -13.24 12.22
C MET A 158 6.66 -12.34 10.98
N LEU A 159 7.85 -11.78 10.76
CA LEU A 159 8.30 -11.25 9.47
C LEU A 159 9.22 -12.28 8.83
N HIS A 160 8.90 -12.68 7.59
CA HIS A 160 9.64 -13.66 6.81
C HIS A 160 10.55 -12.96 5.82
N TRP A 161 11.87 -13.14 5.96
CA TRP A 161 12.87 -12.51 5.10
C TRP A 161 13.22 -13.39 3.91
N ILE A 162 12.77 -12.99 2.73
CA ILE A 162 13.02 -13.71 1.47
C ILE A 162 14.12 -13.00 0.69
N ASP A 163 15.21 -13.72 0.40
CA ASP A 163 16.25 -13.27 -0.52
C ASP A 163 15.74 -13.41 -1.96
N THR A 164 15.53 -12.29 -2.64
CA THR A 164 14.94 -12.29 -3.98
C THR A 164 15.86 -12.86 -5.06
N SER A 165 17.17 -12.90 -4.81
CA SER A 165 18.14 -13.46 -5.76
C SER A 165 18.10 -14.99 -5.80
N THR A 166 17.67 -15.60 -4.70
CA THR A 166 17.57 -17.07 -4.55
C THR A 166 16.14 -17.56 -4.43
N GLN A 167 15.18 -16.65 -4.17
CA GLN A 167 13.78 -16.96 -3.83
C GLN A 167 13.67 -17.93 -2.64
N GLN A 168 14.49 -17.70 -1.62
CA GLN A 168 14.54 -18.52 -0.41
C GLN A 168 14.24 -17.68 0.83
N LEU A 169 13.49 -18.27 1.77
CA LEU A 169 13.37 -17.76 3.12
C LEU A 169 14.72 -17.94 3.84
N VAL A 170 15.34 -16.86 4.29
CA VAL A 170 16.67 -16.89 4.90
C VAL A 170 16.68 -16.47 6.37
N ASP A 171 15.59 -15.87 6.86
CA ASP A 171 15.50 -15.41 8.24
C ASP A 171 14.05 -15.14 8.66
N ASN A 172 13.81 -15.07 9.97
CA ASN A 172 12.55 -14.68 10.55
C ASN A 172 12.75 -13.71 11.71
N THR A 173 11.96 -12.64 11.76
CA THR A 173 11.91 -11.71 12.89
C THR A 173 10.59 -11.88 13.63
N LEU A 174 10.65 -12.20 14.92
CA LEU A 174 9.45 -12.24 15.76
C LEU A 174 8.94 -10.82 16.01
N VAL A 175 7.62 -10.63 15.91
CA VAL A 175 6.92 -9.39 16.21
C VAL A 175 5.72 -9.67 17.13
N ASP A 176 5.04 -8.61 17.57
CA ASP A 176 3.83 -8.74 18.38
C ASP A 176 2.65 -9.33 17.60
N GLN A 177 1.54 -9.56 18.29
CA GLN A 177 0.44 -10.37 17.80
C GLN A 177 -0.25 -9.83 16.53
N ARG A 178 -0.48 -10.73 15.57
CA ARG A 178 -1.23 -10.50 14.32
C ARG A 178 -0.64 -9.40 13.43
N PRO A 179 0.56 -9.59 12.87
CA PRO A 179 1.14 -8.62 11.95
C PRO A 179 0.44 -8.58 10.60
N ARG A 180 -0.05 -7.40 10.21
CA ARG A 180 -0.87 -7.21 9.00
C ARG A 180 -0.15 -6.55 7.84
N HIS A 181 0.74 -5.60 8.13
CA HIS A 181 1.37 -4.79 7.10
C HIS A 181 2.85 -4.58 7.40
N VAL A 182 3.60 -4.42 6.32
CA VAL A 182 5.02 -4.14 6.35
C VAL A 182 5.37 -3.10 5.28
N GLU A 183 6.19 -2.10 5.63
CA GLU A 183 6.60 -1.01 4.75
C GLU A 183 8.09 -0.73 4.95
N PHE A 184 8.86 -0.66 3.87
CA PHE A 184 10.25 -0.19 3.92
C PHE A 184 10.31 1.34 3.95
N SER A 185 11.30 1.90 4.67
CA SER A 185 11.68 3.30 4.45
C SER A 185 12.15 3.49 3.00
N HIS A 186 12.01 4.71 2.47
CA HIS A 186 12.38 5.01 1.08
C HIS A 186 13.85 4.70 0.76
N ASP A 187 14.74 4.82 1.76
CA ASP A 187 16.16 4.47 1.63
C ASP A 187 16.48 2.98 1.88
N GLY A 188 15.46 2.18 2.19
CA GLY A 188 15.53 0.74 2.42
C GLY A 188 16.26 0.33 3.70
N LYS A 189 16.60 1.25 4.60
CA LYS A 189 17.37 0.93 5.82
C LYS A 189 16.50 0.48 6.98
N GLN A 190 15.22 0.84 6.99
CA GLN A 190 14.28 0.46 8.01
C GLN A 190 13.10 -0.28 7.42
N LEU A 191 12.54 -1.17 8.23
CA LEU A 191 11.33 -1.90 7.94
C LEU A 191 10.34 -1.68 9.09
N TRP A 192 9.16 -1.18 8.77
CA TRP A 192 8.10 -0.91 9.74
C TRP A 192 7.01 -1.97 9.58
N ALA A 193 6.73 -2.73 10.63
CA ALA A 193 5.73 -3.79 10.62
C ALA A 193 4.67 -3.52 11.69
N SER A 194 3.40 -3.43 11.29
CA SER A 194 2.28 -3.30 12.23
C SER A 194 1.88 -4.66 12.78
N ALA A 195 1.52 -4.70 14.07
CA ALA A 195 0.92 -5.83 14.76
C ALA A 195 -0.44 -5.39 15.30
N GLU A 196 -1.50 -5.83 14.62
CA GLU A 196 -2.86 -5.33 14.85
C GLU A 196 -3.33 -5.64 16.28
N ILE A 197 -3.36 -6.91 16.66
CA ILE A 197 -3.79 -7.32 18.01
C ILE A 197 -2.76 -6.90 19.05
N GLY A 198 -1.47 -6.92 18.70
CA GLY A 198 -0.39 -6.44 19.56
C GLY A 198 -0.52 -4.96 19.93
N GLY A 199 -1.21 -4.16 19.11
CA GLY A 199 -1.34 -2.72 19.31
C GLY A 199 -0.02 -1.96 19.08
N THR A 200 0.89 -2.53 18.29
CA THR A 200 2.26 -2.01 18.14
C THR A 200 2.70 -1.91 16.68
N VAL A 201 3.71 -1.07 16.44
CA VAL A 201 4.48 -1.08 15.19
C VAL A 201 5.94 -1.33 15.54
N THR A 202 6.51 -2.41 15.01
CA THR A 202 7.92 -2.77 15.17
C THR A 202 8.74 -2.16 14.04
N VAL A 203 9.79 -1.43 14.39
CA VAL A 203 10.79 -0.91 13.45
C VAL A 203 12.02 -1.81 13.53
N VAL A 204 12.42 -2.36 12.40
CA VAL A 204 13.54 -3.29 12.24
C VAL A 204 14.63 -2.63 11.40
N ASP A 205 15.88 -2.78 11.84
CA ASP A 205 17.06 -2.43 11.06
C ASP A 205 17.22 -3.44 9.91
N VAL A 206 17.17 -2.99 8.66
CA VAL A 206 17.24 -3.92 7.52
C VAL A 206 18.60 -4.63 7.39
N PRO A 207 19.75 -3.95 7.54
CA PRO A 207 21.06 -4.61 7.43
C PRO A 207 21.30 -5.72 8.46
N SER A 208 20.91 -5.50 9.72
CA SER A 208 21.11 -6.47 10.81
C SER A 208 19.89 -7.35 11.12
N ARG A 209 18.71 -7.00 10.58
CA ARG A 209 17.40 -7.61 10.83
C ARG A 209 16.98 -7.60 12.31
N GLN A 210 17.59 -6.72 13.10
CA GLN A 210 17.31 -6.58 14.52
C GLN A 210 16.24 -5.51 14.76
N VAL A 211 15.38 -5.78 15.75
CA VAL A 211 14.39 -4.82 16.21
C VAL A 211 15.10 -3.58 16.80
N GLN A 212 14.86 -2.41 16.21
CA GLN A 212 15.35 -1.12 16.71
C GLN A 212 14.38 -0.50 17.71
N LYS A 213 13.06 -0.60 17.44
CA LYS A 213 12.02 0.06 18.22
C LYS A 213 10.71 -0.72 18.15
N VAL A 214 9.95 -0.68 19.23
CA VAL A 214 8.53 -1.05 19.24
C VAL A 214 7.74 0.17 19.68
N LEU A 215 6.89 0.67 18.77
CA LEU A 215 5.99 1.79 18.97
C LEU A 215 4.70 1.30 19.63
N LYS A 216 4.16 2.12 20.55
CA LYS A 216 2.85 1.92 21.17
C LYS A 216 2.03 3.19 21.01
N PHE A 217 0.72 3.03 20.96
CA PHE A 217 -0.19 4.14 20.73
C PHE A 217 -1.20 4.25 21.87
N GLN A 218 -1.55 5.48 22.23
CA GLN A 218 -2.52 5.75 23.27
C GLN A 218 -3.39 6.95 22.89
N ILE A 219 -4.66 6.67 22.62
CA ILE A 219 -5.66 7.71 22.31
C ILE A 219 -6.53 7.93 23.55
N LYS A 220 -6.64 9.17 23.99
CA LYS A 220 -7.46 9.53 25.15
C LYS A 220 -8.92 9.12 24.94
N GLY A 221 -9.47 8.34 25.88
CA GLY A 221 -10.86 7.89 25.84
C GLY A 221 -11.12 6.69 24.93
N VAL A 222 -10.09 6.11 24.32
CA VAL A 222 -10.17 4.86 23.55
C VAL A 222 -9.50 3.75 24.36
N HIS A 223 -10.18 2.62 24.50
CA HIS A 223 -9.61 1.45 25.17
C HIS A 223 -8.41 0.90 24.37
N PRO A 224 -7.28 0.53 25.02
CA PRO A 224 -6.08 0.04 24.33
C PRO A 224 -6.35 -1.07 23.31
N ASP A 225 -7.21 -2.03 23.61
CA ASP A 225 -7.57 -3.12 22.70
C ASP A 225 -8.21 -2.67 21.38
N LYS A 226 -8.68 -1.42 21.26
CA LYS A 226 -9.18 -0.86 20.00
C LYS A 226 -8.10 -0.12 19.21
N VAL A 227 -6.96 0.15 19.83
CA VAL A 227 -5.83 0.87 19.22
C VAL A 227 -4.96 -0.12 18.48
N GLN A 228 -5.47 -0.60 17.35
CA GLN A 228 -4.87 -1.68 16.57
C GLN A 228 -4.29 -1.13 15.25
N PRO A 229 -2.97 -1.10 15.08
CA PRO A 229 -2.33 -0.58 13.88
C PRO A 229 -2.45 -1.56 12.70
N VAL A 230 -2.64 -1.01 11.50
CA VAL A 230 -2.78 -1.78 10.25
C VAL A 230 -1.86 -1.18 9.18
N GLY A 231 -2.37 -0.37 8.25
CA GLY A 231 -1.53 0.28 7.24
C GLY A 231 -0.52 1.25 7.83
N VAL A 232 0.70 1.25 7.27
CA VAL A 232 1.78 2.17 7.61
C VAL A 232 2.26 2.82 6.31
N LYS A 233 2.42 4.16 6.30
CA LYS A 233 3.06 4.86 5.18
C LYS A 233 4.05 5.91 5.66
N LEU A 234 5.22 5.91 5.03
CA LEU A 234 6.35 6.78 5.34
C LEU A 234 6.47 7.84 4.25
N THR A 235 6.66 9.10 4.63
CA THR A 235 6.98 10.15 3.65
C THR A 235 8.36 9.91 3.04
N ARG A 236 8.57 10.27 1.76
CA ARG A 236 9.85 10.05 1.06
C ARG A 236 11.04 10.74 1.73
N ASP A 237 10.80 11.87 2.38
CA ASP A 237 11.83 12.63 3.13
C ASP A 237 12.17 11.99 4.50
N GLY A 238 11.47 10.92 4.89
CA GLY A 238 11.64 10.22 6.16
C GLY A 238 11.27 11.06 7.37
N LYS A 239 10.43 12.08 7.21
CA LYS A 239 9.96 12.94 8.32
C LYS A 239 8.85 12.28 9.10
N TYR A 240 7.82 11.80 8.42
CA TYR A 240 6.63 11.25 9.07
C TYR A 240 6.40 9.78 8.71
N ALA A 241 5.89 9.04 9.69
CA ALA A 241 5.17 7.80 9.48
C ALA A 241 3.70 8.01 9.88
N PHE A 242 2.78 7.64 8.99
CA PHE A 242 1.35 7.61 9.26
C PHE A 242 0.92 6.17 9.49
N VAL A 243 0.23 5.93 10.60
CA VAL A 243 -0.21 4.58 11.02
C VAL A 243 -1.71 4.56 11.18
N ALA A 244 -2.40 3.77 10.38
CA ALA A 244 -3.83 3.55 10.48
C ALA A 244 -4.14 2.71 11.74
N LEU A 245 -4.90 3.26 12.68
CA LEU A 245 -5.35 2.61 13.91
C LEU A 245 -6.82 2.21 13.74
N GLY A 246 -7.04 1.04 13.16
CA GLY A 246 -8.28 0.66 12.51
C GLY A 246 -9.53 0.80 13.37
N PRO A 247 -9.73 -0.06 14.39
CA PRO A 247 -10.91 0.00 15.26
C PRO A 247 -11.02 1.27 16.10
N ALA A 248 -9.91 2.00 16.27
CA ALA A 248 -9.88 3.30 16.93
C ALA A 248 -10.39 4.44 16.03
N ASN A 249 -10.46 4.26 14.71
CA ASN A 249 -10.86 5.27 13.73
C ASN A 249 -9.89 6.47 13.69
N HIS A 250 -8.59 6.22 13.87
CA HIS A 250 -7.59 7.29 13.85
C HIS A 250 -6.42 6.92 12.94
N VAL A 251 -5.74 7.92 12.40
CA VAL A 251 -4.39 7.79 11.85
C VAL A 251 -3.44 8.46 12.83
N ALA A 252 -2.48 7.72 13.38
CA ALA A 252 -1.41 8.31 14.18
C ALA A 252 -0.37 8.94 13.26
N VAL A 253 0.11 10.13 13.63
CA VAL A 253 1.26 10.79 13.00
C VAL A 253 2.46 10.58 13.91
N VAL A 254 3.52 9.99 13.37
CA VAL A 254 4.75 9.68 14.10
C VAL A 254 5.91 10.41 13.44
N ASP A 255 6.78 11.03 14.22
CA ASP A 255 8.08 11.47 13.73
C ASP A 255 8.94 10.23 13.47
N ALA A 256 9.26 9.96 12.20
CA ALA A 256 9.90 8.71 11.80
C ALA A 256 11.37 8.61 12.24
N LYS A 257 11.98 9.70 12.71
CA LYS A 257 13.39 9.75 13.15
C LYS A 257 13.52 9.54 14.66
N THR A 258 12.61 10.13 15.42
CA THR A 258 12.61 10.09 16.90
C THR A 258 11.66 9.02 17.45
N TYR A 259 10.74 8.51 16.63
CA TYR A 259 9.68 7.57 17.00
C TYR A 259 8.66 8.15 17.98
N GLU A 260 8.56 9.48 18.07
CA GLU A 260 7.57 10.16 18.90
C GLU A 260 6.23 10.24 18.16
N VAL A 261 5.13 9.90 18.85
CA VAL A 261 3.78 10.11 18.31
C VAL A 261 3.41 11.58 18.50
N LEU A 262 3.19 12.26 17.39
CA LEU A 262 2.94 13.71 17.33
C LEU A 262 1.45 14.03 17.47
N ASP A 263 0.60 13.26 16.79
CA ASP A 263 -0.84 13.52 16.76
C ASP A 263 -1.66 12.27 16.42
N TYR A 264 -2.97 12.35 16.64
CA TYR A 264 -3.96 11.33 16.25
C TYR A 264 -5.10 11.99 15.47
N LEU A 265 -5.16 11.71 14.18
CA LEU A 265 -6.14 12.30 13.27
C LEU A 265 -7.40 11.43 13.22
N LEU A 266 -8.54 11.98 13.63
CA LEU A 266 -9.82 11.27 13.57
C LEU A 266 -10.28 11.11 12.11
N VAL A 267 -10.47 9.86 11.69
CA VAL A 267 -10.91 9.49 10.33
C VAL A 267 -12.24 8.72 10.38
N GLY A 268 -12.67 8.17 9.25
CA GLY A 268 -13.84 7.30 9.16
C GLY A 268 -13.70 6.01 9.97
N ARG A 269 -14.77 5.22 10.00
CA ARG A 269 -14.83 4.01 10.84
C ARG A 269 -14.05 2.87 10.23
N ARG A 270 -13.19 2.24 11.03
CA ARG A 270 -12.31 1.11 10.65
C ARG A 270 -11.38 1.49 9.50
N VAL A 271 -10.40 2.33 9.79
CA VAL A 271 -9.35 2.68 8.82
C VAL A 271 -8.45 1.48 8.52
N TRP A 272 -7.99 1.34 7.28
CA TRP A 272 -7.19 0.21 6.79
C TRP A 272 -5.85 0.66 6.21
N HIS A 273 -5.78 0.91 4.90
CA HIS A 273 -4.55 1.24 4.20
C HIS A 273 -4.52 2.70 3.77
N LEU A 274 -3.31 3.15 3.43
CA LEU A 274 -2.97 4.52 3.17
C LEU A 274 -2.20 4.63 1.86
N ALA A 275 -2.40 5.71 1.11
CA ALA A 275 -1.55 6.06 -0.03
C ALA A 275 -1.40 7.58 -0.17
N PHE A 276 -0.18 8.03 -0.44
CA PHE A 276 0.08 9.44 -0.73
C PHE A 276 -0.33 9.80 -2.15
N THR A 277 -0.68 11.07 -2.34
CA THR A 277 -0.62 11.67 -3.67
C THR A 277 0.83 11.76 -4.17
N PRO A 278 1.06 11.86 -5.49
CA PRO A 278 2.41 11.80 -6.06
C PRO A 278 3.38 12.86 -5.51
N ASP A 279 2.84 14.01 -5.11
CA ASP A 279 3.53 15.14 -4.49
C ASP A 279 3.59 15.08 -2.96
N GLU A 280 3.05 14.01 -2.35
CA GLU A 280 2.93 13.77 -0.90
C GLU A 280 2.21 14.86 -0.10
N LYS A 281 1.52 15.80 -0.76
CA LYS A 281 0.76 16.84 -0.04
C LYS A 281 -0.50 16.31 0.61
N ARG A 282 -1.04 15.21 0.08
CA ARG A 282 -2.23 14.56 0.62
C ARG A 282 -1.97 13.08 0.86
N LEU A 283 -2.55 12.56 1.92
CA LEU A 283 -2.62 11.15 2.25
C LEU A 283 -4.08 10.70 2.22
N LEU A 284 -4.37 9.64 1.48
CA LEU A 284 -5.67 9.01 1.43
C LEU A 284 -5.71 7.84 2.41
N ALA A 285 -6.79 7.72 3.18
CA ALA A 285 -6.99 6.64 4.14
C ALA A 285 -8.36 5.97 3.93
N THR A 286 -8.37 4.67 3.66
CA THR A 286 -9.59 3.89 3.40
C THR A 286 -10.29 3.50 4.70
N ASN A 287 -11.60 3.77 4.81
CA ASN A 287 -12.40 3.51 6.01
C ASN A 287 -13.47 2.47 5.73
N GLY A 288 -13.18 1.21 6.04
CA GLY A 288 -13.97 0.04 5.65
C GLY A 288 -15.42 0.11 6.13
N ILE A 289 -15.64 0.34 7.42
CA ILE A 289 -17.00 0.28 7.99
C ILE A 289 -17.84 1.49 7.57
N SER A 290 -17.25 2.67 7.42
CA SER A 290 -18.01 3.87 7.04
C SER A 290 -18.16 4.06 5.53
N GLY A 291 -17.45 3.28 4.70
CA GLY A 291 -17.59 3.32 3.24
C GLY A 291 -17.08 4.61 2.62
N ASP A 292 -15.96 5.14 3.12
CA ASP A 292 -15.36 6.37 2.62
C ASP A 292 -13.83 6.35 2.66
N VAL A 293 -13.23 7.31 1.98
CA VAL A 293 -11.81 7.64 2.07
C VAL A 293 -11.65 8.99 2.74
N SER A 294 -10.86 9.05 3.82
CA SER A 294 -10.43 10.31 4.42
C SER A 294 -9.23 10.88 3.66
N VAL A 295 -9.27 12.17 3.36
CA VAL A 295 -8.17 12.93 2.77
C VAL A 295 -7.51 13.72 3.89
N ILE A 296 -6.21 13.48 4.10
CA ILE A 296 -5.38 14.15 5.09
C ILE A 296 -4.44 15.09 4.35
N ASP A 297 -4.37 16.35 4.78
CA ASP A 297 -3.31 17.28 4.40
C ASP A 297 -2.06 16.98 5.23
N VAL A 298 -0.94 16.71 4.56
CA VAL A 298 0.30 16.21 5.18
C VAL A 298 1.12 17.35 5.81
N ASP A 299 1.01 18.57 5.27
CA ASP A 299 1.73 19.73 5.79
C ASP A 299 1.05 20.25 7.06
N ASP A 300 -0.29 20.32 7.04
CA ASP A 300 -1.10 20.80 8.16
C ASP A 300 -1.49 19.71 9.16
N LEU A 301 -1.20 18.43 8.85
CA LEU A 301 -1.57 17.26 9.64
C LEU A 301 -3.06 17.25 10.03
N LYS A 302 -3.94 17.44 9.05
CA LYS A 302 -5.39 17.53 9.30
C LYS A 302 -6.20 16.77 8.28
N VAL A 303 -7.31 16.17 8.72
CA VAL A 303 -8.30 15.60 7.81
C VAL A 303 -9.09 16.74 7.16
N THR A 304 -9.11 16.81 5.83
CA THR A 304 -9.73 17.89 5.06
C THR A 304 -11.01 17.50 4.35
N LYS A 305 -11.16 16.21 4.01
CA LYS A 305 -12.36 15.72 3.29
C LYS A 305 -12.62 14.25 3.61
N SER A 306 -13.88 13.83 3.48
CA SER A 306 -14.28 12.42 3.41
C SER A 306 -15.01 12.22 2.08
N ILE A 307 -14.58 11.23 1.31
CA ILE A 307 -15.10 10.90 -0.03
C ILE A 307 -15.83 9.57 0.07
N LYS A 308 -17.13 9.55 -0.19
CA LYS A 308 -17.91 8.30 -0.18
C LYS A 308 -17.53 7.44 -1.38
N VAL A 309 -17.28 6.16 -1.13
CA VAL A 309 -16.90 5.14 -2.12
C VAL A 309 -17.82 3.91 -1.97
N GLY A 310 -17.42 2.77 -2.51
CA GLY A 310 -18.13 1.50 -2.30
C GLY A 310 -18.07 1.01 -0.85
N ARG A 311 -18.69 -0.14 -0.59
CA ARG A 311 -18.78 -0.77 0.73
C ARG A 311 -17.48 -1.49 1.06
N TYR A 312 -17.02 -1.29 2.29
CA TYR A 312 -15.78 -1.89 2.81
C TYR A 312 -14.55 -1.55 1.94
N PRO A 313 -14.23 -0.25 1.77
CA PRO A 313 -12.99 0.12 1.12
C PRO A 313 -11.79 -0.36 1.94
N TRP A 314 -10.81 -0.96 1.27
CA TRP A 314 -9.67 -1.61 1.93
C TRP A 314 -8.34 -1.08 1.42
N GLY A 315 -8.03 -1.30 0.15
CA GLY A 315 -6.78 -0.87 -0.48
C GLY A 315 -6.93 0.44 -1.23
N VAL A 316 -5.83 1.17 -1.42
CA VAL A 316 -5.80 2.37 -2.24
C VAL A 316 -4.48 2.46 -3.00
N ALA A 317 -4.56 2.76 -4.30
CA ALA A 317 -3.42 3.06 -5.16
C ALA A 317 -3.64 4.42 -5.86
N VAL A 318 -2.57 5.19 -6.08
CA VAL A 318 -2.66 6.55 -6.64
C VAL A 318 -1.71 6.67 -7.82
N THR A 319 -2.23 7.09 -8.99
CA THR A 319 -1.40 7.38 -10.16
C THR A 319 -0.84 8.81 -10.09
N PRO A 320 0.30 9.07 -10.76
CA PRO A 320 0.82 10.41 -11.03
C PRO A 320 -0.19 11.36 -11.66
#